data_AF-A0A0F4ZJT5-F1
#
_entry.id   AF-A0A0F4ZJT5-F1
#
_cell.length_a   1.000
_cell.length_b   1.000
_cell.length_c   1.000
_cell.angle_alpha   90.00
_cell.angle_beta   90.00
_cell.angle_gamma   90.00
#
_symmetry.space_group_name_H-M   'P 1'
#
loop_
_entity.id
_entity.type
_entity.pdbx_description
1 polymer ?
#
loop_
_entity_poly.entity_id
_entity_poly.type
_entity_poly.pdbx_seq_one_letter_code
_entity_poly.pdbx_strand_id
1 'polypeptide(L)'
;MSTLPTEIQSRLPSLMHPVRKLVFTIRSRDQGWSSGPADHSNPYGHSWTWFDVGLERFSADAAYKACAAGDCAHQELYSWAPGMGFCNARTVVPAATEPDENGIVAMAHAGSPGSQVLQINKRAEREVQTHKIVWSWDDDIDPESAEADKLLIKKGRGKNTATGEFVRSLKTGDMITVWAKARFPGWANHVESITVDVHYVN
;
A
#
# COMPACT_ATOMS: atom_id res chain seq x y z
N MET A 1 36.33 14.98 -10.69
CA MET A 1 34.96 14.77 -10.15
C MET A 1 34.72 15.85 -9.11
N SER A 2 33.89 16.84 -9.42
CA SER A 2 33.59 17.95 -8.49
C SER A 2 32.58 17.46 -7.45
N THR A 3 32.95 17.52 -6.17
CA THR A 3 32.08 17.19 -5.04
C THR A 3 31.06 18.31 -4.85
N LEU A 4 29.78 17.94 -4.79
CA LEU A 4 28.68 18.89 -4.53
C LEU A 4 28.89 19.62 -3.18
N PRO A 5 28.48 20.90 -3.07
CA PRO A 5 28.57 21.67 -1.83
C PRO A 5 27.88 20.98 -0.63
N THR A 6 28.44 21.14 0.56
CA THR A 6 28.00 20.50 1.82
C THR A 6 26.52 20.77 2.17
N GLU A 7 26.00 21.95 1.83
CA GLU A 7 24.58 22.31 2.01
C GLU A 7 23.64 21.54 1.07
N ILE A 8 24.10 21.18 -0.12
CA ILE A 8 23.34 20.31 -1.03
C ILE A 8 23.41 18.89 -0.48
N GLN A 9 24.58 18.45 0.00
CA GLN A 9 24.79 17.14 0.60
C GLN A 9 23.90 16.86 1.82
N SER A 10 23.66 17.86 2.69
CA SER A 10 22.76 17.73 3.83
C SER A 10 21.27 17.68 3.44
N ARG A 11 20.92 18.14 2.23
CA ARG A 11 19.58 18.09 1.63
C ARG A 11 19.35 16.89 0.70
N LEU A 12 20.40 16.13 0.35
CA LEU A 12 20.27 14.92 -0.48
C LEU A 12 19.35 13.84 0.12
N PRO A 13 19.36 13.57 1.45
CA PRO A 13 18.42 12.60 2.05
C PRO A 13 16.94 13.01 1.86
N SER A 14 16.64 14.31 1.95
CA SER A 14 15.30 14.85 1.67
C SER A 14 14.88 14.77 0.20
N LEU A 15 15.82 14.79 -0.74
CA LEU A 15 15.55 14.62 -2.17
C LEU A 15 15.34 13.15 -2.57
N MET A 16 16.05 12.23 -1.91
CA MET A 16 15.92 10.79 -2.16
C MET A 16 14.70 10.19 -1.49
N HIS A 17 14.35 10.66 -0.30
CA HIS A 17 13.18 10.25 0.47
C HIS A 17 12.31 11.46 0.78
N PRO A 18 11.54 11.96 -0.20
CA PRO A 18 10.85 13.25 -0.07
C PRO A 18 9.53 13.17 0.67
N VAL A 19 8.88 11.99 0.72
CA VAL A 19 7.55 11.86 1.33
C VAL A 19 7.64 12.06 2.84
N ARG A 20 6.74 12.88 3.39
CA ARG A 20 6.63 13.15 4.84
C ARG A 20 5.33 12.68 5.44
N LYS A 21 4.28 12.58 4.63
CA LYS A 21 2.97 12.12 5.08
C LYS A 21 2.16 11.59 3.92
N LEU A 22 1.45 10.49 4.16
CA LEU A 22 0.41 9.97 3.29
C LEU A 22 -0.93 10.09 4.01
N VAL A 23 -1.96 10.52 3.28
CA VAL A 23 -3.34 10.51 3.78
C VAL A 23 -4.19 9.69 2.82
N PHE A 24 -4.66 8.55 3.29
CA PHE A 24 -5.61 7.71 2.57
C PHE A 24 -7.02 8.09 3.01
N THR A 25 -7.86 8.50 2.07
CA THR A 25 -9.29 8.71 2.30
C THR A 25 -10.05 7.67 1.50
N ILE A 26 -10.67 6.71 2.19
CA ILE A 26 -11.37 5.57 1.60
C ILE A 26 -12.85 5.70 1.93
N ARG A 27 -13.69 5.65 0.90
CA ARG A 27 -15.14 5.51 1.03
C ARG A 27 -15.55 4.13 0.57
N SER A 28 -15.98 3.30 1.51
CA SER A 28 -16.31 1.90 1.23
C SER A 28 -17.25 1.29 2.27
N ARG A 29 -17.76 0.10 1.96
CA ARG A 29 -18.45 -0.78 2.89
C ARG A 29 -18.24 -2.25 2.51
N ASP A 30 -18.57 -3.13 3.44
CA ASP A 30 -18.70 -4.55 3.14
C ASP A 30 -20.07 -4.85 2.49
N GLN A 31 -20.39 -6.13 2.31
CA GLN A 31 -21.64 -6.59 1.71
C GLN A 31 -22.91 -6.15 2.48
N GLY A 32 -22.80 -5.72 3.74
CA GLY A 32 -23.92 -5.20 4.53
C GLY A 32 -24.79 -6.26 5.20
N TRP A 33 -24.28 -7.49 5.35
CA TRP A 33 -24.94 -8.56 6.13
C TRP A 33 -23.94 -9.58 6.69
N SER A 34 -24.30 -10.21 7.81
CA SER A 34 -23.59 -11.36 8.38
C SER A 34 -24.56 -12.32 9.08
N SER A 35 -24.19 -13.60 9.18
CA SER A 35 -24.98 -14.63 9.90
C SER A 35 -24.81 -14.61 11.42
N GLY A 36 -23.78 -13.93 11.93
CA GLY A 36 -23.51 -13.83 13.37
C GLY A 36 -24.12 -12.58 14.01
N PRO A 37 -24.28 -12.56 15.35
CA PRO A 37 -24.74 -11.37 16.07
C PRO A 37 -23.74 -10.22 15.91
N ALA A 38 -24.23 -8.98 15.83
CA ALA A 38 -23.39 -7.79 15.79
C ALA A 38 -22.53 -7.69 17.05
N ASP A 39 -21.22 -7.44 16.88
CA ASP A 39 -20.30 -7.14 17.97
C ASP A 39 -19.89 -5.67 17.86
N HIS A 40 -20.53 -4.82 18.65
CA HIS A 40 -20.25 -3.39 18.68
C HIS A 40 -18.92 -3.06 19.37
N SER A 41 -18.36 -3.99 20.16
CA SER A 41 -17.06 -3.81 20.80
C SER A 41 -15.90 -4.04 19.83
N ASN A 42 -16.13 -4.82 18.78
CA ASN A 42 -15.17 -5.08 17.70
C ASN A 42 -15.86 -5.04 16.32
N PRO A 43 -16.22 -3.84 15.81
CA PRO A 43 -16.97 -3.70 14.56
C PRO A 43 -16.21 -4.15 13.31
N TYR A 44 -14.89 -4.35 13.40
CA TYR A 44 -14.04 -4.85 12.32
C TYR A 44 -13.79 -6.37 12.41
N GLY A 45 -14.10 -6.96 13.57
CA GLY A 45 -13.92 -8.38 13.84
C GLY A 45 -14.75 -9.22 12.87
N HIS A 46 -14.15 -10.30 12.36
CA HIS A 46 -14.75 -11.21 11.39
C HIS A 46 -15.22 -10.54 10.09
N SER A 47 -14.72 -9.34 9.75
CA SER A 47 -14.86 -8.76 8.42
C SER A 47 -13.80 -9.34 7.49
N TRP A 48 -14.20 -9.71 6.28
CA TRP A 48 -13.33 -10.29 5.25
C TRP A 48 -13.28 -9.41 4.00
N THR A 49 -13.45 -8.10 4.19
CA THR A 49 -13.20 -7.06 3.18
C THR A 49 -12.24 -6.01 3.76
N TRP A 50 -11.13 -5.77 3.08
CA TRP A 50 -10.06 -4.91 3.59
C TRP A 50 -9.24 -4.29 2.44
N PHE A 51 -8.32 -3.41 2.83
CA PHE A 51 -7.38 -2.73 1.94
C PHE A 51 -5.94 -3.01 2.35
N ASP A 52 -5.08 -3.33 1.39
CA ASP A 52 -3.62 -3.44 1.56
C ASP A 52 -2.94 -2.31 0.76
N VAL A 53 -1.74 -1.89 1.18
CA VAL A 53 -0.88 -0.97 0.40
C VAL A 53 0.25 -1.76 -0.24
N GLY A 54 0.43 -1.54 -1.53
CA GLY A 54 1.55 -2.02 -2.32
C GLY A 54 2.58 -0.92 -2.61
N LEU A 55 3.77 -1.36 -2.97
CA LEU A 55 4.89 -0.52 -3.36
C LEU A 55 5.53 -1.13 -4.60
N GLU A 56 5.59 -0.35 -5.67
CA GLU A 56 6.30 -0.71 -6.88
C GLU A 56 7.44 0.28 -7.14
N ARG A 57 8.55 -0.23 -7.66
CA ARG A 57 9.73 0.57 -7.97
C ARG A 57 10.15 0.38 -9.41
N PHE A 58 10.43 1.48 -10.09
CA PHE A 58 11.04 1.42 -11.41
C PHE A 58 12.53 1.10 -11.30
N SER A 59 12.99 0.12 -12.07
CA SER A 59 14.40 -0.25 -12.15
C SER A 59 14.87 -0.18 -13.61
N ALA A 60 15.98 0.52 -13.84
CA ALA A 60 16.66 0.55 -15.12
C ALA A 60 17.14 -0.85 -15.55
N ASP A 61 17.49 -1.72 -14.59
CA ASP A 61 17.91 -3.10 -14.88
C ASP A 61 16.74 -3.99 -15.32
N ALA A 62 15.53 -3.73 -14.81
CA ALA A 62 14.31 -4.41 -15.24
C ALA A 62 13.99 -4.07 -16.71
N ALA A 63 14.18 -2.80 -17.09
CA ALA A 63 14.05 -2.33 -18.47
C ALA A 63 14.98 -3.09 -19.43
N TYR A 64 16.25 -3.24 -19.05
CA TYR A 64 17.26 -3.88 -19.89
C TYR A 64 16.93 -5.35 -20.19
N LYS A 65 16.50 -6.12 -19.18
CA LYS A 65 16.22 -7.57 -19.35
C LYS A 65 14.91 -7.85 -20.09
N ALA A 66 13.85 -7.10 -19.80
CA ALA A 66 12.56 -7.28 -20.46
C ALA A 66 12.59 -6.84 -21.92
N CYS A 67 13.30 -5.75 -22.23
CA CYS A 67 13.43 -5.25 -23.61
C CYS A 67 14.42 -6.07 -24.45
N ALA A 68 15.47 -6.64 -23.85
CA ALA A 68 16.44 -7.48 -24.58
C ALA A 68 15.84 -8.81 -25.09
N ALA A 69 14.74 -9.28 -24.49
CA ALA A 69 14.07 -10.51 -24.90
C ALA A 69 13.11 -10.34 -26.10
N GLY A 70 12.86 -9.11 -26.57
CA GLY A 70 11.98 -8.84 -27.72
C GLY A 70 10.47 -8.98 -27.45
N ASP A 71 10.09 -9.45 -26.25
CA ASP A 71 8.69 -9.74 -25.88
C ASP A 71 7.94 -8.59 -25.19
N CYS A 72 8.60 -7.44 -24.96
CA CYS A 72 7.91 -6.30 -24.37
C CYS A 72 7.09 -5.56 -25.42
N ALA A 73 5.76 -5.64 -25.34
CA ALA A 73 4.90 -4.61 -25.89
C ALA A 73 5.15 -3.34 -25.07
N HIS A 74 6.12 -2.53 -25.50
CA HIS A 74 6.46 -1.27 -24.86
C HIS A 74 5.32 -0.28 -25.08
N GLN A 75 4.29 -0.37 -24.24
CA GLN A 75 3.27 0.66 -24.19
C GLN A 75 3.79 1.77 -23.27
N GLU A 76 4.21 2.87 -23.87
CA GLU A 76 4.57 4.08 -23.13
C GLU A 76 3.38 4.46 -22.25
N LEU A 77 3.59 4.49 -20.93
CA LEU A 77 2.51 4.79 -19.99
C LEU A 77 2.15 6.26 -19.97
N TYR A 78 3.14 7.11 -20.25
CA TYR A 78 3.00 8.54 -20.18
C TYR A 78 3.72 9.20 -21.35
N SER A 79 3.03 10.09 -22.05
CA SER A 79 3.60 10.88 -23.16
C SER A 79 4.78 11.76 -22.74
N TRP A 80 4.88 12.10 -21.45
CA TRP A 80 5.97 12.92 -20.89
C TRP A 80 7.19 12.10 -20.43
N ALA A 81 7.09 10.77 -20.36
CA ALA A 81 8.16 9.88 -19.93
C ALA A 81 8.43 8.76 -20.97
N PRO A 82 8.95 9.12 -22.16
CA PRO A 82 9.29 8.13 -23.19
C PRO A 82 10.32 7.14 -22.63
N GLY A 83 10.07 5.83 -22.83
CA GLY A 83 10.88 4.73 -22.28
C GLY A 83 10.44 4.18 -20.92
N MET A 84 9.43 4.79 -20.27
CA MET A 84 8.89 4.32 -18.99
C MET A 84 7.68 3.40 -19.21
N GLY A 85 7.95 2.15 -19.60
CA GLY A 85 6.96 1.10 -19.73
C GLY A 85 6.75 0.33 -18.41
N PHE A 86 5.60 -0.36 -18.27
CA PHE A 86 5.34 -1.26 -17.13
C PHE A 86 6.44 -2.34 -16.96
N CYS A 87 7.15 -2.68 -18.02
CA CYS A 87 8.30 -3.59 -18.00
C CYS A 87 9.44 -3.16 -17.06
N ASN A 88 9.45 -1.87 -16.66
CA ASN A 88 10.45 -1.32 -15.76
C ASN A 88 9.98 -1.35 -14.30
N ALA A 89 8.68 -1.52 -14.05
CA ALA A 89 8.10 -1.55 -12.72
C ALA A 89 8.29 -2.94 -12.09
N ARG A 90 8.79 -2.97 -10.85
CA ARG A 90 8.90 -4.18 -10.04
C ARG A 90 8.12 -4.00 -8.75
N THR A 91 7.26 -4.96 -8.44
CA THR A 91 6.58 -5.02 -7.15
C THR A 91 7.58 -5.33 -6.04
N VAL A 92 7.62 -4.47 -5.03
CA VAL A 92 8.38 -4.61 -3.79
C VAL A 92 7.46 -5.12 -2.68
N VAL A 93 6.24 -4.58 -2.61
CA VAL A 93 5.21 -5.00 -1.66
C VAL A 93 3.90 -5.25 -2.42
N PRO A 94 3.27 -6.43 -2.30
CA PRO A 94 3.78 -7.62 -1.61
C PRO A 94 5.00 -8.23 -2.31
N ALA A 95 5.76 -9.07 -1.60
CA ALA A 95 6.86 -9.81 -2.20
C ALA A 95 6.37 -10.74 -3.33
N ALA A 96 7.23 -11.00 -4.31
CA ALA A 96 6.98 -12.03 -5.31
C ALA A 96 7.05 -13.43 -4.69
N THR A 97 6.23 -14.36 -5.16
CA THR A 97 6.34 -15.78 -4.81
C THR A 97 7.54 -16.40 -5.52
N GLU A 98 7.94 -17.59 -5.06
CA GLU A 98 8.77 -18.45 -5.89
C GLU A 98 8.03 -18.79 -7.19
N PRO A 99 8.74 -19.00 -8.31
CA PRO A 99 8.14 -19.44 -9.56
C PRO A 99 7.45 -20.81 -9.38
N ASP A 100 6.27 -20.97 -9.97
CA ASP A 100 5.61 -22.27 -10.03
C ASP A 100 6.28 -23.21 -11.05
N GLU A 101 5.71 -24.41 -11.25
CA GLU A 101 6.20 -25.41 -12.20
C GLU A 101 6.26 -24.92 -13.66
N ASN A 102 5.52 -23.86 -14.00
CA ASN A 102 5.51 -23.23 -15.32
C ASN A 102 6.39 -21.96 -15.36
N GLY A 103 7.08 -21.63 -14.27
CA GLY A 103 7.88 -20.41 -14.14
C GLY A 103 7.06 -19.14 -13.91
N ILE A 104 5.76 -19.26 -13.61
CA ILE A 104 4.90 -18.11 -13.34
C ILE A 104 5.15 -17.64 -11.90
N VAL A 105 5.39 -16.34 -11.75
CA VAL A 105 5.56 -15.67 -10.47
C VAL A 105 4.32 -14.87 -10.14
N ALA A 106 3.81 -14.99 -8.91
CA ALA A 106 2.66 -14.25 -8.43
C ALA A 106 3.05 -13.26 -7.32
N MET A 107 2.15 -12.34 -7.01
CA MET A 107 2.25 -11.47 -5.84
C MET A 107 1.78 -12.24 -4.60
N ALA A 108 2.63 -12.32 -3.56
CA ALA A 108 2.36 -13.06 -2.33
C ALA A 108 1.37 -12.29 -1.43
N HIS A 109 0.10 -12.24 -1.84
CA HIS A 109 -0.96 -11.64 -1.05
C HIS A 109 -1.42 -12.58 0.07
N ALA A 110 -1.43 -12.08 1.30
CA ALA A 110 -2.09 -12.77 2.40
C ALA A 110 -3.58 -12.97 2.09
N GLY A 111 -4.08 -14.19 2.32
CA GLY A 111 -5.49 -14.56 2.14
C GLY A 111 -6.40 -14.02 3.25
N SER A 112 -5.85 -13.39 4.28
CA SER A 112 -6.58 -12.79 5.40
C SER A 112 -5.96 -11.45 5.77
N PRO A 113 -6.74 -10.52 6.36
CA PRO A 113 -6.18 -9.28 6.88
C PRO A 113 -5.12 -9.58 7.95
N GLY A 114 -3.89 -9.10 7.72
CA GLY A 114 -2.73 -9.25 8.60
C GLY A 114 -2.30 -7.94 9.28
N SER A 115 -1.08 -7.91 9.80
CA SER A 115 -0.53 -6.74 10.51
C SER A 115 -0.24 -5.52 9.63
N GLN A 116 -0.19 -5.70 8.31
CA GLN A 116 0.11 -4.66 7.32
C GLN A 116 -1.14 -4.04 6.67
N VAL A 117 -2.33 -4.46 7.10
CA VAL A 117 -3.61 -4.00 6.53
C VAL A 117 -3.79 -2.51 6.75
N LEU A 118 -4.08 -1.78 5.68
CA LEU A 118 -4.38 -0.36 5.74
C LEU A 118 -5.66 -0.11 6.52
N GLN A 119 -6.75 -0.79 6.13
CA GLN A 119 -8.07 -0.63 6.73
C GLN A 119 -8.94 -1.85 6.45
N ILE A 120 -9.68 -2.32 7.46
CA ILE A 120 -10.75 -3.31 7.33
C ILE A 120 -12.08 -2.56 7.29
N ASN A 121 -13.04 -2.96 6.45
CA ASN A 121 -14.40 -2.41 6.52
C ASN A 121 -15.11 -2.95 7.77
N LYS A 122 -16.04 -2.18 8.33
CA LYS A 122 -16.93 -2.68 9.38
C LYS A 122 -17.75 -3.86 8.87
N ARG A 123 -17.96 -4.85 9.73
CA ARG A 123 -18.72 -6.06 9.42
C ARG A 123 -20.23 -5.78 9.37
N ALA A 124 -20.89 -6.30 8.34
CA ALA A 124 -22.32 -6.20 8.08
C ALA A 124 -22.85 -4.77 8.03
N GLU A 125 -22.02 -3.83 7.56
CA GLU A 125 -22.35 -2.42 7.50
C GLU A 125 -22.93 -2.07 6.13
N ARG A 126 -24.17 -1.56 6.11
CA ARG A 126 -24.87 -1.20 4.87
C ARG A 126 -24.53 0.20 4.42
N GLU A 127 -24.22 1.08 5.36
CA GLU A 127 -23.92 2.47 5.07
C GLU A 127 -22.45 2.62 4.69
N VAL A 128 -22.18 3.40 3.65
CA VAL A 128 -20.81 3.68 3.23
C VAL A 128 -20.08 4.44 4.32
N GLN A 129 -18.94 3.90 4.74
CA GLN A 129 -18.08 4.49 5.75
C GLN A 129 -16.97 5.28 5.08
N THR A 130 -16.56 6.38 5.70
CA THR A 130 -15.36 7.13 5.30
C THR A 130 -14.25 6.89 6.31
N HIS A 131 -13.17 6.28 5.86
CA HIS A 131 -11.96 6.04 6.64
C HIS A 131 -10.87 7.02 6.20
N LYS A 132 -10.35 7.80 7.15
CA LYS A 132 -9.19 8.67 6.93
C LYS A 132 -7.99 8.14 7.70
N ILE A 133 -7.02 7.61 6.98
CA ILE A 133 -5.81 7.00 7.54
C ILE A 133 -4.64 7.91 7.24
N VAL A 134 -3.89 8.29 8.27
CA VAL A 134 -2.68 9.11 8.15
C VAL A 134 -1.48 8.26 8.53
N TRP A 135 -0.50 8.20 7.63
CA TRP A 135 0.84 7.67 7.90
C TRP A 135 1.82 8.84 7.84
N SER A 136 2.61 9.02 8.88
CA SER A 136 3.58 10.10 9.00
C SER A 136 5.01 9.57 9.00
N TRP A 137 5.94 10.40 8.56
CA TRP A 137 7.38 10.16 8.71
C TRP A 137 7.79 10.04 10.17
N ASP A 138 7.14 10.80 11.05
CA ASP A 138 7.44 10.86 12.49
C ASP A 138 6.67 9.82 13.31
N ASP A 139 5.90 8.94 12.67
CA ASP A 139 5.26 7.83 13.35
C ASP A 139 6.34 6.88 13.91
N ASP A 140 6.17 6.46 15.17
CA ASP A 140 7.09 5.56 15.89
C ASP A 140 6.34 4.71 16.94
N ILE A 141 5.14 4.23 16.57
CA ILE A 141 4.37 3.33 17.44
C ILE A 141 4.93 1.92 17.29
N ASP A 142 5.42 1.36 18.39
CA ASP A 142 5.84 -0.05 18.46
C ASP A 142 4.62 -0.96 18.21
N PRO A 143 4.63 -1.84 17.19
CA PRO A 143 3.55 -2.76 16.89
C PRO A 143 3.16 -3.71 18.04
N GLU A 144 4.09 -4.02 18.94
CA GLU A 144 3.87 -4.93 20.06
C GLU A 144 3.40 -4.22 21.34
N SER A 145 3.27 -2.89 21.29
CA SER A 145 2.78 -2.08 22.40
C SER A 145 1.26 -2.20 22.62
N ALA A 146 0.82 -2.00 23.87
CA ALA A 146 -0.62 -1.98 24.20
C ALA A 146 -1.34 -0.76 23.57
N GLU A 147 -0.59 0.29 23.27
CA GLU A 147 -1.00 1.49 22.55
C GLU A 147 -1.42 1.13 21.12
N ALA A 148 -0.64 0.30 20.41
CA ALA A 148 -0.96 -0.16 19.07
C ALA A 148 -2.30 -0.92 19.03
N ASP A 149 -2.55 -1.81 20.00
CA ASP A 149 -3.80 -2.57 20.09
C ASP A 149 -5.03 -1.65 20.24
N LYS A 150 -4.91 -0.62 21.08
CA LYS A 150 -6.02 0.32 21.34
C LYS A 150 -6.23 1.30 20.19
N LEU A 151 -5.16 1.81 19.58
CA LEU A 151 -5.21 2.88 18.60
C LEU A 151 -5.45 2.38 17.17
N LEU A 152 -5.00 1.16 16.85
CA LEU A 152 -5.01 0.62 15.49
C LEU A 152 -6.05 -0.47 15.31
N ILE A 153 -6.02 -1.53 16.11
CA ILE A 153 -6.95 -2.67 15.94
C ILE A 153 -8.40 -2.23 16.12
N LYS A 154 -8.69 -1.43 17.15
CA LYS A 154 -10.05 -0.89 17.37
C LYS A 154 -10.53 0.01 16.24
N LYS A 155 -9.64 0.51 15.38
CA LYS A 155 -9.96 1.30 14.18
C LYS A 155 -9.93 0.46 12.89
N GLY A 156 -9.68 -0.84 12.99
CA GLY A 156 -9.59 -1.74 11.83
C GLY A 156 -8.28 -1.59 11.05
N ARG A 157 -7.22 -1.09 11.69
CA ARG A 157 -5.88 -0.94 11.10
C ARG A 157 -4.95 -2.05 11.56
N GLY A 158 -4.02 -2.45 10.69
CA GLY A 158 -2.93 -3.34 11.03
C GLY A 158 -1.91 -2.68 11.97
N LYS A 159 -1.34 -3.47 12.88
CA LYS A 159 -0.35 -3.03 13.89
C LYS A 159 0.89 -2.36 13.29
N ASN A 160 1.33 -2.81 12.12
CA ASN A 160 2.57 -2.34 11.49
C ASN A 160 2.38 -1.06 10.67
N THR A 161 1.18 -0.47 10.67
CA THR A 161 0.86 0.69 9.82
C THR A 161 1.15 2.05 10.46
N ALA A 162 1.64 2.09 11.70
CA ALA A 162 1.97 3.33 12.42
C ALA A 162 3.41 3.36 12.94
N THR A 163 4.30 2.61 12.27
CA THR A 163 5.75 2.62 12.57
C THR A 163 6.48 3.74 11.84
N GLY A 164 5.86 4.37 10.83
CA GLY A 164 6.48 5.34 9.93
C GLY A 164 7.48 4.75 8.91
N GLU A 165 7.83 3.47 9.02
CA GLU A 165 8.81 2.81 8.16
C GLU A 165 8.43 2.89 6.67
N PHE A 166 7.16 2.65 6.34
CA PHE A 166 6.68 2.75 4.97
C PHE A 166 6.95 4.13 4.38
N VAL A 167 6.55 5.20 5.09
CA VAL A 167 6.75 6.59 4.65
C VAL A 167 8.24 6.92 4.54
N ARG A 168 9.06 6.47 5.50
CA ARG A 168 10.51 6.67 5.48
C ARG A 168 11.21 5.96 4.33
N SER A 169 10.67 4.81 3.91
CA SER A 169 11.23 4.00 2.84
C SER A 169 10.95 4.53 1.43
N LEU A 170 9.93 5.38 1.27
CA LEU A 170 9.50 5.88 -0.05
C LEU A 170 10.55 6.76 -0.69
N LYS A 171 10.79 6.50 -1.97
CA LYS A 171 11.74 7.24 -2.80
C LYS A 171 11.03 7.99 -3.92
N THR A 172 11.69 8.99 -4.46
CA THR A 172 11.25 9.65 -5.69
C THR A 172 11.12 8.62 -6.81
N GLY A 173 9.95 8.55 -7.44
CA GLY A 173 9.62 7.58 -8.49
C GLY A 173 9.02 6.26 -8.00
N ASP A 174 8.91 6.03 -6.69
CA ASP A 174 8.15 4.91 -6.15
C ASP A 174 6.65 5.08 -6.49
N MET A 175 5.98 3.99 -6.85
CA MET A 175 4.54 3.94 -7.07
C MET A 175 3.87 3.28 -5.86
N ILE A 176 2.76 3.88 -5.41
CA ILE A 176 1.96 3.39 -4.30
C ILE A 176 0.67 2.81 -4.88
N THR A 177 0.42 1.54 -4.59
CA THR A 177 -0.81 0.86 -5.02
C THR A 177 -1.70 0.59 -3.81
N VAL A 178 -3.03 0.65 -3.99
CA VAL A 178 -3.98 0.24 -2.95
C VAL A 178 -4.82 -0.91 -3.48
N TRP A 179 -4.82 -2.02 -2.74
CA TRP A 179 -5.52 -3.25 -3.10
C TRP A 179 -6.80 -3.38 -2.29
N ALA A 180 -7.97 -3.28 -2.94
CA ALA A 180 -9.26 -3.59 -2.32
C ALA A 180 -9.54 -5.09 -2.43
N LYS A 181 -9.75 -5.77 -1.31
CA LYS A 181 -9.83 -7.25 -1.25
C LYS A 181 -11.11 -7.72 -0.58
N ALA A 182 -11.56 -8.91 -1.00
CA ALA A 182 -12.63 -9.70 -0.39
C ALA A 182 -12.27 -11.19 -0.50
N ARG A 183 -12.51 -12.00 0.54
CA ARG A 183 -12.03 -13.39 0.58
C ARG A 183 -13.09 -14.45 0.23
N PHE A 184 -14.23 -14.43 0.90
CA PHE A 184 -15.16 -15.56 0.90
C PHE A 184 -16.32 -15.37 -0.08
N PRO A 185 -16.95 -16.46 -0.57
CA PRO A 185 -18.14 -16.36 -1.39
C PRO A 185 -19.22 -15.48 -0.74
N GLY A 186 -19.81 -14.59 -1.53
CA GLY A 186 -20.82 -13.63 -1.06
C GLY A 186 -20.26 -12.40 -0.33
N TRP A 187 -18.96 -12.35 0.00
CA TRP A 187 -18.31 -11.14 0.46
C TRP A 187 -17.94 -10.25 -0.71
N ALA A 188 -18.27 -8.96 -0.60
CA ALA A 188 -17.97 -7.96 -1.60
C ALA A 188 -17.47 -6.69 -0.92
N ASN A 189 -16.33 -6.18 -1.39
CA ASN A 189 -15.82 -4.88 -0.98
C ASN A 189 -16.38 -3.83 -1.93
N HIS A 190 -17.36 -3.05 -1.48
CA HIS A 190 -17.96 -1.98 -2.27
C HIS A 190 -17.19 -0.69 -2.02
N VAL A 191 -16.41 -0.26 -3.02
CA VAL A 191 -15.57 0.93 -2.95
C VAL A 191 -16.21 2.04 -3.79
N GLU A 192 -16.54 3.15 -3.16
CA GLU A 192 -16.99 4.36 -3.87
C GLU A 192 -15.81 5.20 -4.36
N SER A 193 -14.80 5.40 -3.50
CA SER A 193 -13.63 6.19 -3.86
C SER A 193 -12.44 5.89 -2.96
N ILE A 194 -11.24 6.04 -3.52
CA ILE A 194 -9.97 6.05 -2.78
C ILE A 194 -9.20 7.29 -3.22
N THR A 195 -8.78 8.11 -2.27
CA THR A 195 -7.89 9.25 -2.48
C THR A 195 -6.62 9.02 -1.67
N VAL A 196 -5.47 9.31 -2.29
CA VAL A 196 -4.16 9.27 -1.62
C VAL A 196 -3.51 10.64 -1.77
N ASP A 197 -3.46 11.40 -0.68
CA ASP A 197 -2.75 12.68 -0.64
C ASP A 197 -1.31 12.43 -0.20
N VAL A 198 -0.36 12.88 -1.03
CA VAL A 198 1.08 12.75 -0.77
C VAL A 198 1.65 14.11 -0.41
N HIS A 199 2.15 14.25 0.81
CA HIS A 199 2.88 15.43 1.25
C HIS A 199 4.37 15.13 1.27
N TYR A 200 5.17 16.04 0.72
CA TYR A 200 6.61 15.91 0.62
C TYR A 200 7.34 17.16 1.13
N VAL A 201 8.63 17.03 1.43
CA VAL A 201 9.51 18.18 1.76
C VAL A 201 9.64 19.10 0.56
N ASN A 202 9.47 20.40 0.80
CA ASN A 202 9.63 21.46 -0.19
C ASN A 202 11.08 21.93 -0.29
#